data_AF-A0A380TI03-F1
#
_entry.id   AF-A0A380TI03-F1
#
_cell.length_a   1.000
_cell.length_b   1.000
_cell.length_c   1.000
_cell.angle_alpha   90.00
_cell.angle_beta   90.00
_cell.angle_gamma   90.00
#
_symmetry.space_group_name_H-M   'P 1'
#
loop_
_entity.id
_entity.type
_entity.pdbx_description
1 polymer ?
#
loop_
_entity_poly.entity_id
_entity_poly.type
_entity_poly.pdbx_seq_one_letter_code
_entity_poly.pdbx_strand_id
1 'polypeptide(L)' 'MLCHRLARSQNTLWKGLTMAVPKRKTSRMKRGQRRSHHALKAPTYTEDKDSGELRRPHHIDLVSGMYRGRQILEPKG' A
#
# COMPACT_ATOMS: atom_id res chain seq x y z
N MET A 1 -36.33 17.11 55.27
CA MET A 1 -35.14 17.60 54.53
C MET A 1 -34.86 16.67 53.36
N LEU A 2 -35.64 16.77 52.28
CA LEU A 2 -35.30 16.11 51.01
C LEU A 2 -34.34 17.02 50.26
N CYS A 3 -33.07 16.63 50.20
CA CYS A 3 -32.14 17.23 49.25
C CYS A 3 -31.77 16.16 48.22
N HIS A 4 -32.66 15.96 47.24
CA HIS A 4 -32.33 15.24 46.01
C HIS A 4 -31.29 16.06 45.27
N ARG A 5 -30.04 15.65 45.44
CA ARG A 5 -28.85 16.20 44.79
C ARG A 5 -29.04 16.15 43.27
N LEU A 6 -29.22 17.32 42.67
CA LEU A 6 -29.34 17.59 41.25
C LEU A 6 -28.09 17.11 40.49
N ALA A 7 -28.04 15.82 40.15
CA ALA A 7 -27.09 15.29 39.19
C ALA A 7 -27.73 15.33 37.79
N ARG A 8 -27.96 16.54 37.24
CA ARG A 8 -28.34 16.68 35.84
C ARG A 8 -27.66 17.88 35.21
N SER A 9 -27.10 17.60 34.04
CA SER A 9 -26.97 18.54 32.93
C SER A 9 -25.79 19.52 32.99
N GLN A 10 -24.57 19.07 32.69
CA GLN A 10 -23.57 19.87 31.97
C GLN A 10 -22.59 19.00 31.15
N ASN A 11 -23.07 18.04 30.34
CA ASN A 11 -22.12 17.40 29.40
C ASN A 11 -22.73 16.86 28.09
N THR A 12 -23.80 17.49 27.61
CA THR A 12 -24.47 17.09 26.35
C THR A 12 -24.29 18.07 25.20
N LEU A 13 -23.38 19.05 25.30
CA LEU A 13 -23.26 20.10 24.27
C LEU A 13 -21.98 20.06 23.40
N TRP A 14 -21.34 18.89 23.26
CA TRP A 14 -20.23 18.66 22.31
C TRP A 14 -20.32 17.27 21.65
N LYS A 15 -21.55 16.79 21.42
CA LYS A 15 -21.83 15.46 20.87
C LYS A 15 -22.37 15.51 19.43
N GLY A 16 -22.05 16.56 18.68
CA GLY A 16 -22.69 16.88 17.39
C GLY A 16 -21.79 16.91 16.15
N LEU A 17 -20.46 16.90 16.30
CA LEU A 17 -19.50 16.86 15.17
C LEU A 17 -18.43 15.82 15.48
N THR A 18 -18.85 14.56 15.59
CA THR A 18 -17.99 13.47 16.03
C THR A 18 -17.18 12.93 14.86
N MET A 19 -15.95 13.41 14.71
CA MET A 19 -14.96 12.72 13.87
C MET A 19 -14.80 11.29 14.39
N ALA A 20 -14.75 10.31 13.48
CA ALA A 20 -14.61 8.91 13.85
C ALA A 20 -13.23 8.65 14.50
N VAL A 21 -13.21 8.57 15.84
CA VAL A 21 -12.00 8.28 16.61
C VAL A 21 -11.98 6.80 17.02
N PRO A 22 -10.85 6.09 16.85
CA PRO A 22 -10.70 4.71 17.34
C PRO A 22 -10.97 4.63 18.84
N LYS A 23 -11.91 3.76 19.25
CA LYS A 23 -12.28 3.59 20.66
C LYS A 23 -11.15 3.03 21.53
N ARG A 24 -10.23 2.24 20.95
CA ARG A 24 -9.11 1.57 21.65
C ARG A 24 -7.90 1.43 20.73
N LYS A 25 -6.72 1.28 21.34
CA LYS A 25 -5.47 0.96 20.64
C LYS A 25 -5.54 -0.47 20.05
N THR A 26 -5.16 -0.62 18.79
CA THR A 26 -4.97 -1.94 18.16
C THR A 26 -3.81 -2.70 18.82
N SER A 27 -4.03 -3.97 19.17
CA SER A 27 -2.99 -4.85 19.74
C SER A 27 -1.87 -5.14 18.75
N ARG A 28 -0.69 -5.53 19.27
CA ARG A 28 0.48 -5.89 18.44
C ARG A 28 0.17 -7.02 17.46
N MET A 29 -0.54 -8.06 17.93
CA MET A 29 -1.01 -9.19 17.11
C MET A 29 -1.94 -8.72 15.99
N LYS A 30 -3.00 -7.94 16.30
CA LYS A 30 -3.95 -7.45 15.28
C LYS A 30 -3.27 -6.56 14.23
N ARG A 31 -2.31 -5.74 14.63
CA ARG A 31 -1.48 -4.95 13.70
C ARG A 31 -0.61 -5.84 12.82
N GLY A 32 0.02 -6.87 13.39
CA GLY A 32 0.83 -7.85 12.66
C GLY A 32 0.02 -8.58 11.60
N GLN A 33 -1.13 -9.14 11.99
CA GLN A 33 -2.03 -9.83 11.06
C GLN A 33 -2.59 -8.92 9.97
N ARG A 34 -2.87 -7.65 10.28
CA ARG A 34 -3.25 -6.69 9.23
C ARG A 34 -2.12 -6.44 8.22
N ARG A 35 -0.86 -6.47 8.67
CA ARG A 35 0.33 -6.25 7.84
C ARG A 35 0.86 -7.53 7.17
N SER A 36 0.25 -8.69 7.37
CA SER A 36 0.70 -9.95 6.76
C SER A 36 0.73 -9.88 5.22
N HIS A 37 -0.16 -9.10 4.63
CA HIS A 37 -0.27 -8.91 3.18
C HIS A 37 0.57 -7.75 2.63
N HIS A 38 1.31 -7.03 3.48
CA HIS A 38 2.08 -5.84 3.05
C HIS A 38 3.43 -6.19 2.39
N ALA A 39 3.78 -7.46 2.27
CA ALA A 39 5.04 -7.86 1.66
C ALA A 39 5.06 -7.51 0.16
N LEU A 40 6.10 -6.80 -0.28
CA LEU A 40 6.34 -6.54 -1.69
C LEU A 40 6.89 -7.81 -2.35
N LYS A 41 6.38 -8.14 -3.53
CA LYS A 41 6.91 -9.23 -4.36
C LYS A 41 8.07 -8.71 -5.20
N ALA A 42 9.09 -9.53 -5.39
CA ALA A 42 10.16 -9.22 -6.32
C ALA A 42 9.60 -9.14 -7.76
N PRO A 43 10.11 -8.22 -8.59
CA PRO A 43 9.71 -8.13 -9.99
C PRO A 43 10.11 -9.41 -10.75
N THR A 44 9.27 -9.82 -11.70
CA THR A 44 9.54 -10.97 -12.56
C THR A 44 10.46 -10.56 -13.70
N TYR A 45 11.48 -11.40 -13.95
CA TYR A 45 12.39 -11.26 -15.08
C TYR A 45 12.25 -12.47 -16.01
N THR A 46 12.54 -12.26 -17.29
CA THR A 46 12.53 -13.29 -18.33
C THR A 46 13.75 -13.08 -19.20
N GLU A 47 14.42 -14.17 -19.54
CA GLU A 47 15.57 -14.15 -20.44
C GLU A 47 15.15 -13.71 -21.85
N ASP A 48 15.91 -12.81 -22.44
CA ASP A 48 15.79 -12.49 -23.85
C ASP A 48 16.39 -13.62 -24.72
N LYS A 49 15.74 -13.96 -25.83
CA LYS A 49 16.16 -15.08 -26.69
C LYS A 49 17.31 -14.70 -27.61
N ASP A 50 17.46 -13.42 -27.91
CA ASP A 50 18.41 -12.90 -28.88
C ASP A 50 19.68 -12.40 -28.16
N SER A 51 19.54 -11.74 -27.00
CA SER A 51 20.68 -11.22 -26.22
C SER A 51 21.05 -12.04 -24.97
N GLY A 52 20.16 -12.90 -24.47
CA GLY A 52 20.38 -13.65 -23.22
C GLY A 52 20.25 -12.81 -21.94
N GLU A 53 19.93 -11.52 -22.04
CA GLU A 53 19.83 -10.61 -20.89
C GLU A 53 18.49 -10.76 -20.14
N LEU A 54 18.50 -10.48 -18.83
CA LEU A 54 17.29 -10.53 -18.00
C LEU A 54 16.46 -9.26 -18.17
N ARG A 55 15.40 -9.37 -18.97
CA ARG A 55 14.44 -8.28 -19.19
C ARG A 55 13.16 -8.46 -18.37
N ARG A 56 12.45 -7.37 -18.12
CA ARG A 56 11.07 -7.44 -17.65
C ARG A 56 10.15 -7.89 -18.80
N PRO A 57 9.14 -8.73 -18.53
CA PRO A 57 8.14 -9.07 -19.54
C PRO A 57 7.53 -7.81 -20.18
N HIS A 58 7.34 -7.84 -21.49
CA HIS A 58 6.78 -6.74 -22.30
C HIS A 58 7.62 -5.45 -22.36
N HIS A 59 8.82 -5.41 -21.79
CA HIS A 59 9.75 -4.30 -21.96
C HIS A 59 10.71 -4.55 -23.12
N ILE A 60 11.15 -3.45 -23.74
CA ILE A 60 12.23 -3.43 -24.74
C ILE A 60 13.56 -3.61 -23.99
N ASP A 61 14.45 -4.41 -24.54
CA ASP A 61 15.83 -4.48 -24.03
C ASP A 61 16.56 -3.18 -24.36
N LEU A 62 17.09 -2.51 -23.34
CA LEU A 62 17.77 -1.22 -23.49
C LEU A 62 19.17 -1.36 -24.09
N VAL A 63 19.73 -2.58 -24.09
CA VAL A 63 21.06 -2.86 -24.65
C VAL A 63 20.94 -3.06 -26.16
N SER A 64 20.15 -4.06 -26.58
CA SER A 64 19.97 -4.34 -28.01
C SER A 64 18.99 -3.39 -28.70
N GLY A 65 18.09 -2.73 -27.96
CA GLY A 65 17.03 -1.89 -28.53
C GLY A 65 15.96 -2.69 -29.29
N MET A 66 15.96 -4.02 -29.15
CA MET A 66 15.13 -4.95 -29.90
C MET A 66 13.86 -5.35 -29.14
N TYR A 67 12.75 -5.51 -29.88
CA TYR A 67 11.51 -6.08 -29.36
C TYR A 67 10.73 -6.79 -30.47
N ARG A 68 10.35 -8.04 -30.23
CA ARG A 68 9.60 -8.88 -31.20
C ARG A 68 10.27 -8.93 -32.59
N GLY A 69 11.59 -9.01 -32.62
CA GLY A 69 12.36 -9.10 -33.87
C GLY A 69 12.45 -7.80 -34.69
N ARG A 70 12.11 -6.64 -34.09
CA ARG A 70 12.25 -5.32 -34.72
C ARG A 70 13.12 -4.41 -33.85
N GLN A 71 13.95 -3.60 -34.51
CA GLN A 71 14.73 -2.53 -33.89
C GLN A 71 13.79 -1.37 -33.56
N ILE A 72 13.68 -1.00 -32.28
CA ILE A 72 12.83 0.12 -31.83
C ILE A 72 13.66 1.30 -31.34
N LEU A 73 14.74 1.01 -30.61
CA LEU A 73 15.66 2.03 -30.12
C LEU A 73 16.99 1.88 -30.83
N GLU A 74 17.69 2.98 -31.14
CA GLU A 74 19.09 2.86 -31.53
C GLU A 74 19.89 2.27 -30.36
N PRO A 75 20.74 1.24 -30.59
CA PRO A 75 21.54 0.66 -29.52
C PRO A 75 22.47 1.74 -28.97
N LYS A 76 22.39 1.99 -27.66
CA LYS A 76 23.34 2.86 -26.98
C LYS A 76 24.65 2.11 -26.83
N GLY A 77 25.60 2.42 -27.73
CA GLY A 77 27.02 2.12 -27.52
C GLY A 77 27.61 2.88 -26.35
#